data_AF-A0A559MC95-F1
#
_entry.id   AF-A0A559MC95-F1
#
_cell.length_a   1.000
_cell.length_b   1.000
_cell.length_c   1.000
_cell.angle_alpha   90.00
_cell.angle_beta   90.00
_cell.angle_gamma   90.00
#
_symmetry.space_group_name_H-M   'P 1'
#
loop_
_entity.id
_entity.type
_entity.pdbx_description
1 polymer ?
#
loop_
_entity_poly.entity_id
_entity_poly.type
_entity_poly.pdbx_seq_one_letter_code
_entity_poly.pdbx_strand_id
1 'polypeptide(L)'
;MTGTQNPPSSPTQSRNKKTLLVTGRTRLERLLHIGICSTFLGVDALKLAVKEAKCNKDTKRYIQAQGHLQTIGPNEPEARRDQGWIEATDKKNQAETNRLQTELNGYKHNLIKESIRMGNEDLGKQYQAMGDLPKASEAFSRMRQDISVSKHIIDVSLHLIEVAAEQKAWITVTSNVQKIRGILSSSDEDKSILPYLQAAEALASFDNGDYRNAAILFLGIDTGLGSTAATIISPNDVAIYGGLCALASMDRNELQKKVLENSSFRTYLELEPQIRRAIAFFVNSRYTACLSVLEAYRADYLLDIYLQKHIEEIYHMVRSKSIVQYFIPFSCVTLDSLNKAFSAPGKTIDKELAMMIQNHELNARINTIDKLLEAVPSNPRTELQRGALQITDDYAREARRRIMHMNASMGDLEVKGKRGAGHNNMGLSDDLFGESVGRELRSRGGG
;
A
#
# COMPACT_ATOMS: atom_id res chain seq x y z
N MET A 1 -18.11 39.90 19.22
CA MET A 1 -16.76 39.37 19.42
C MET A 1 -16.60 38.13 18.54
N THR A 2 -16.31 38.35 17.27
CA THR A 2 -16.18 37.30 16.24
C THR A 2 -14.70 36.92 16.15
N GLY A 3 -14.32 35.83 16.81
CA GLY A 3 -12.99 35.26 16.69
C GLY A 3 -12.82 34.62 15.32
N THR A 4 -12.23 35.34 14.39
CA THR A 4 -11.71 34.81 13.12
C THR A 4 -10.62 33.79 13.44
N GLN A 5 -10.93 32.50 13.32
CA GLN A 5 -9.94 31.44 13.30
C GLN A 5 -9.13 31.60 12.01
N ASN A 6 -7.87 31.99 12.14
CA ASN A 6 -6.91 31.97 11.03
C ASN A 6 -6.80 30.53 10.48
N PRO A 7 -6.62 30.36 9.16
CA PRO A 7 -6.34 29.04 8.59
C PRO A 7 -5.04 28.49 9.22
N PRO A 8 -4.95 27.17 9.46
CA PRO A 8 -3.73 26.57 9.96
C PRO A 8 -2.60 26.82 8.95
N SER A 9 -1.51 27.40 9.43
CA SER A 9 -0.27 27.56 8.67
C SER A 9 0.20 26.20 8.16
N SER A 10 0.55 26.10 6.88
CA SER A 10 1.16 24.90 6.31
C SER A 10 2.40 24.49 7.13
N PRO A 11 2.61 23.20 7.43
CA PRO A 11 3.49 22.72 8.50
C PRO A 11 4.95 22.54 8.05
N THR A 12 5.36 23.18 6.97
CA THR A 12 6.68 23.00 6.37
C THR A 12 7.83 23.53 7.25
N GLN A 13 7.55 24.07 8.44
CA GLN A 13 8.54 24.75 9.30
C GLN A 13 8.89 24.11 10.65
N SER A 14 8.27 23.00 11.09
CA SER A 14 8.61 22.45 12.42
C SER A 14 8.62 20.93 12.52
N ARG A 15 9.39 20.25 11.66
CA ARG A 15 9.91 18.90 11.97
C ARG A 15 11.32 19.01 12.55
N ASN A 16 11.46 19.77 13.64
CA ASN A 16 12.71 19.85 14.40
C ASN A 16 12.56 19.09 15.72
N LYS A 17 13.45 18.11 15.91
CA LYS A 17 13.79 17.35 17.13
C LYS A 17 13.07 16.00 17.33
N LYS A 18 13.83 14.93 17.05
CA LYS A 18 13.70 13.55 17.57
C LYS A 18 12.56 12.68 17.00
N THR A 19 12.29 12.76 15.70
CA THR A 19 11.52 11.70 15.03
C THR A 19 12.51 10.65 14.51
N LEU A 20 12.25 9.36 14.74
CA LEU A 20 12.96 8.26 14.09
C LEU A 20 12.77 8.39 12.59
N LEU A 21 13.69 9.12 11.96
CA LEU A 21 13.76 9.32 10.53
C LEU A 21 14.16 7.99 9.90
N VAL A 22 13.49 7.65 8.79
CA VAL A 22 13.88 6.52 7.93
C VAL A 22 15.38 6.58 7.68
N THR A 23 16.05 5.45 7.80
CA THR A 23 17.50 5.30 7.66
C THR A 23 17.86 4.58 6.37
N GLY A 24 19.13 4.65 5.98
CA GLY A 24 19.64 3.93 4.83
C GLY A 24 19.15 4.47 3.47
N ARG A 25 18.87 3.56 2.54
CA ARG A 25 18.61 3.90 1.12
C ARG A 25 17.28 4.59 0.91
N THR A 26 16.24 4.19 1.64
CA THR A 26 14.92 4.83 1.56
C THR A 26 14.97 6.32 1.95
N ARG A 27 15.88 6.70 2.87
CA ARG A 27 16.13 8.11 3.19
C ARG A 27 16.66 8.89 1.99
N LEU A 28 17.66 8.32 1.30
CA LEU A 28 18.24 8.91 0.10
C LEU A 28 17.19 9.05 -1.00
N GLU A 29 16.34 8.03 -1.19
CA GLU A 29 15.25 8.09 -2.17
C GLU A 29 14.21 9.16 -1.85
N ARG A 30 13.82 9.31 -0.58
CA ARG A 30 12.92 10.38 -0.13
C ARG A 30 13.51 11.76 -0.38
N LEU A 31 14.79 11.97 -0.03
CA LEU A 31 15.46 13.25 -0.27
C LEU A 31 15.55 13.58 -1.76
N LEU A 32 15.87 12.59 -2.59
CA LEU A 32 15.90 12.76 -4.03
C LEU A 32 14.53 13.11 -4.59
N HIS A 33 13.47 12.44 -4.13
CA HIS A 33 12.10 12.69 -4.54
C HIS A 33 11.63 14.10 -4.18
N ILE A 34 11.85 14.52 -2.92
CA ILE A 34 11.56 15.88 -2.46
C ILE A 34 12.35 16.90 -3.30
N GLY A 35 13.61 16.59 -3.60
CA GLY A 35 14.50 17.37 -4.46
C GLY A 35 13.94 17.66 -5.85
N ILE A 36 13.27 16.66 -6.44
CA ILE A 36 12.70 16.74 -7.79
C ILE A 36 11.32 17.40 -7.79
N CYS A 37 10.50 17.13 -6.77
CA CYS A 37 9.10 17.58 -6.74
C CYS A 37 8.92 18.97 -6.11
N SER A 38 9.78 19.37 -5.17
CA SER A 38 9.62 20.65 -4.47
C SER A 38 10.50 21.74 -5.09
N THR A 39 9.87 22.85 -5.47
CA THR A 39 10.60 24.06 -5.90
C THR A 39 11.24 24.81 -4.73
N PHE A 40 10.63 24.74 -3.54
CA PHE A 40 11.10 25.47 -2.36
C PHE A 40 12.15 24.70 -1.56
N LEU A 41 11.90 23.41 -1.27
CA LEU A 41 12.81 22.56 -0.49
C LEU A 41 13.84 21.84 -1.36
N GLY A 42 13.76 21.97 -2.69
CA GLY A 42 14.50 21.15 -3.63
C GLY A 42 16.02 21.23 -3.44
N VAL A 43 16.56 22.44 -3.32
CA VAL A 43 18.01 22.68 -3.18
C VAL A 43 18.55 22.06 -1.90
N ASP A 44 17.91 22.31 -0.75
CA ASP A 44 18.35 21.80 0.54
C ASP A 44 18.22 20.26 0.63
N ALA A 45 17.14 19.71 0.09
CA ALA A 45 16.95 18.26 0.02
C ALA A 45 18.03 17.58 -0.85
N LEU A 46 18.39 18.17 -1.99
CA LEU A 46 19.43 17.63 -2.87
C LEU A 46 20.84 17.76 -2.28
N LYS A 47 21.15 18.83 -1.53
CA LYS A 47 22.40 18.94 -0.75
C LYS A 47 22.53 17.80 0.26
N LEU A 48 21.45 17.53 1.00
CA LEU A 48 21.40 16.41 1.94
C LEU A 48 21.50 15.07 1.23
N ALA A 49 20.85 14.90 0.07
CA ALA A 49 20.94 13.68 -0.73
C ALA A 49 22.38 13.42 -1.21
N VAL A 50 23.09 14.44 -1.67
CA VAL A 50 24.51 14.33 -2.07
C VAL A 50 25.37 13.89 -0.89
N LYS A 51 25.17 14.48 0.29
CA LYS A 51 25.91 14.11 1.50
C LYS A 51 25.64 12.66 1.91
N GLU A 52 24.37 12.24 1.89
CA GLU A 52 23.97 10.88 2.25
C GLU A 52 24.49 9.85 1.23
N ALA A 53 24.48 10.17 -0.07
CA ALA A 53 25.03 9.31 -1.12
C ALA A 53 26.55 9.12 -0.95
N LYS A 54 27.28 10.18 -0.56
CA LYS A 54 28.71 10.07 -0.24
C LYS A 54 28.97 9.19 0.98
N CYS A 55 28.11 9.23 2.01
CA CYS A 55 28.20 8.35 3.17
C CYS A 55 27.93 6.88 2.82
N ASN A 56 26.95 6.61 1.95
CA ASN A 56 26.55 5.25 1.56
C ASN A 56 27.41 4.64 0.44
N LYS A 57 28.38 5.38 -0.11
CA LYS A 57 29.28 4.94 -1.21
C LYS A 57 28.54 4.55 -2.51
N ASP A 58 27.32 5.05 -2.71
CA ASP A 58 26.51 4.83 -3.91
C ASP A 58 26.85 5.90 -4.96
N THR A 59 27.68 5.53 -5.93
CA THR A 59 28.13 6.44 -7.00
C THR A 59 27.01 6.77 -7.99
N LYS A 60 26.09 5.83 -8.25
CA LYS A 60 24.98 6.04 -9.20
C LYS A 60 24.00 7.10 -8.67
N ARG A 61 23.57 6.97 -7.41
CA ARG A 61 22.64 7.93 -6.79
C ARG A 61 23.29 9.27 -6.51
N TYR A 62 24.60 9.31 -6.24
CA TYR A 62 25.35 10.56 -6.17
C TYR A 62 25.29 11.34 -7.49
N ILE A 63 25.57 10.67 -8.62
CA ILE A 63 25.52 11.30 -9.95
C ILE A 63 24.10 11.82 -10.24
N GLN A 64 23.07 11.06 -9.89
CA GLN A 64 21.68 11.48 -10.07
C GLN A 64 21.35 12.74 -9.23
N ALA A 65 21.66 12.72 -7.93
CA ALA A 65 21.40 13.84 -7.03
C ALA A 65 22.17 15.10 -7.45
N GLN A 66 23.45 14.95 -7.84
CA GLN A 66 24.29 16.05 -8.31
C GLN A 66 23.78 16.62 -9.65
N GLY A 67 23.35 15.78 -10.60
CA GLY A 67 22.82 16.26 -11.87
C GLY A 67 21.55 17.10 -11.70
N HIS A 68 20.66 16.69 -10.80
CA HIS A 68 19.48 17.49 -10.45
C HIS A 68 19.87 18.79 -9.72
N LEU A 69 20.83 18.73 -8.80
CA LEU A 69 21.31 19.92 -8.07
C LEU A 69 21.97 20.94 -9.01
N GLN A 70 22.74 20.49 -10.00
CA GLN A 70 23.34 21.35 -11.01
C GLN A 70 22.29 22.10 -11.85
N THR A 71 21.14 21.48 -12.10
CA THR A 71 20.05 22.08 -12.86
C THR A 71 19.31 23.15 -12.04
N ILE A 72 19.08 22.89 -10.75
CA ILE A 72 18.24 23.73 -9.89
C ILE A 72 19.05 24.82 -9.17
N GLY A 73 20.31 24.55 -8.81
CA GLY A 73 21.15 25.43 -8.01
C GLY A 73 22.62 25.34 -8.39
N PRO A 74 23.03 25.87 -9.56
CA PRO A 74 24.41 25.75 -10.07
C PRO A 74 25.46 26.48 -9.22
N ASN A 75 25.05 27.41 -8.35
CA ASN A 75 25.94 28.19 -7.50
C ASN A 75 26.36 27.46 -6.22
N GLU A 76 25.77 26.30 -5.93
CA GLU A 76 26.05 25.54 -4.72
C GLU A 76 27.34 24.71 -4.85
N PRO A 77 28.17 24.61 -3.81
CA PRO A 77 29.44 23.89 -3.88
C PRO A 77 29.24 22.39 -4.13
N GLU A 78 28.16 21.79 -3.63
CA GLU A 78 27.81 20.39 -3.85
C GLU A 78 27.31 20.11 -5.28
N ALA A 79 26.97 21.15 -6.05
CA ALA A 79 26.56 21.01 -7.45
C ALA A 79 27.74 20.66 -8.37
N ARG A 80 28.98 20.86 -7.91
CA ARG A 80 30.18 20.48 -8.68
C ARG A 80 30.42 18.97 -8.59
N ARG A 81 30.51 18.33 -9.75
CA ARG A 81 30.81 16.90 -9.86
C ARG A 81 32.21 16.58 -9.34
N ASP A 82 32.27 15.69 -8.36
CA ASP A 82 33.50 15.22 -7.73
C ASP A 82 33.98 13.93 -8.40
N GLN A 83 34.66 14.08 -9.54
CA GLN A 83 35.11 12.95 -10.35
C GLN A 83 36.18 12.11 -9.63
N GLY A 84 37.06 12.75 -8.84
CA GLY A 84 38.07 12.06 -8.05
C GLY A 84 37.47 11.16 -6.97
N TRP A 85 36.40 11.61 -6.30
CA TRP A 85 35.68 10.78 -5.35
C TRP A 85 34.95 9.61 -6.01
N ILE A 86 34.34 9.83 -7.20
CA ILE A 86 33.66 8.75 -7.94
C ILE A 86 34.66 7.65 -8.28
N GLU A 87 35.79 7.99 -8.92
CA GLU A 87 36.79 7.01 -9.35
C GLU A 87 37.44 6.28 -8.16
N ALA A 88 37.77 7.02 -7.08
CA ALA A 88 38.33 6.43 -5.87
C ALA A 88 37.33 5.47 -5.19
N THR A 89 36.05 5.85 -5.15
CA THR A 89 34.99 5.05 -4.52
C THR A 89 34.66 3.83 -5.36
N ASP A 90 34.54 3.96 -6.69
CA ASP A 90 34.33 2.82 -7.59
C ASP A 90 35.50 1.83 -7.52
N LYS A 91 36.75 2.31 -7.49
CA LYS A 91 37.93 1.46 -7.31
C LYS A 91 37.91 0.73 -5.97
N LYS A 92 37.53 1.43 -4.88
CA LYS A 92 37.43 0.83 -3.54
C LYS A 92 36.30 -0.20 -3.46
N ASN A 93 35.13 0.12 -4.03
CA ASN A 93 33.97 -0.76 -4.09
C ASN A 93 34.30 -2.04 -4.88
N GLN A 94 34.96 -1.90 -6.04
CA GLN A 94 35.39 -3.05 -6.85
C GLN A 94 36.42 -3.91 -6.13
N ALA A 95 37.40 -3.30 -5.44
CA ALA A 95 38.40 -4.03 -4.67
C ALA A 95 37.77 -4.85 -3.54
N GLU A 96 36.81 -4.25 -2.81
CA GLU A 96 36.09 -4.94 -1.74
C GLU A 96 35.21 -6.08 -2.28
N THR A 97 34.47 -5.84 -3.37
CA THR A 97 33.67 -6.88 -4.03
C THR A 97 34.55 -8.05 -4.51
N ASN A 98 35.70 -7.76 -5.12
CA ASN A 98 36.63 -8.79 -5.56
C ASN A 98 37.18 -9.60 -4.37
N ARG A 99 37.53 -8.92 -3.27
CA ARG A 99 38.00 -9.56 -2.04
C ARG A 99 36.95 -10.51 -1.47
N LEU A 100 35.71 -10.04 -1.27
CA LEU A 100 34.60 -10.86 -0.76
C LEU A 100 34.31 -12.05 -1.68
N GLN A 101 34.45 -11.88 -3.00
CA GLN A 101 34.24 -12.96 -3.96
C GLN A 101 35.37 -14.01 -3.91
N THR A 102 36.63 -13.59 -3.70
CA THR A 102 37.74 -14.51 -3.45
C THR A 102 37.55 -15.28 -2.14
N GLU A 103 37.17 -14.60 -1.05
CA GLU A 103 36.88 -15.24 0.24
C GLU A 103 35.74 -16.27 0.11
N LEU A 104 34.64 -15.91 -0.57
CA LEU A 104 33.52 -16.81 -0.84
C LEU A 104 33.93 -18.03 -1.67
N ASN A 105 34.80 -17.87 -2.67
CA ASN A 105 35.31 -18.99 -3.45
C ASN A 105 36.18 -19.92 -2.59
N GLY A 106 36.96 -19.37 -1.65
CA GLY A 106 37.68 -20.15 -0.66
C GLY A 106 36.74 -20.98 0.23
N TYR A 107 35.66 -20.37 0.73
CA TYR A 107 34.65 -21.09 1.53
C TYR A 107 33.94 -22.19 0.75
N LYS A 108 33.66 -21.96 -0.54
CA LYS A 108 33.09 -22.98 -1.44
C LYS A 108 34.05 -24.13 -1.68
N HIS A 109 35.34 -23.86 -1.83
CA HIS A 109 36.35 -24.91 -1.97
C HIS A 109 36.46 -25.77 -0.70
N ASN A 110 36.34 -25.14 0.47
CA ASN A 110 36.39 -25.81 1.77
C ASN A 110 35.05 -26.47 2.18
N LEU A 111 33.98 -26.28 1.42
CA LEU A 111 32.64 -26.87 1.64
C LEU A 111 32.02 -26.58 3.02
N ILE A 112 32.33 -25.41 3.60
CA ILE A 112 31.80 -25.00 4.90
C ILE A 112 30.49 -24.22 4.68
N LYS A 113 29.34 -24.88 4.85
CA LYS A 113 28.00 -24.31 4.59
C LYS A 113 27.77 -22.95 5.25
N GLU A 114 28.08 -22.82 6.54
CA GLU A 114 27.83 -21.57 7.27
C GLU A 114 28.71 -20.42 6.76
N SER A 115 29.97 -20.69 6.43
CA SER A 115 30.86 -19.69 5.84
C SER A 115 30.43 -19.29 4.43
N ILE A 116 29.90 -20.24 3.64
CA ILE A 116 29.33 -19.93 2.31
C ILE A 116 28.07 -19.06 2.47
N ARG A 117 27.21 -19.35 3.46
CA ARG A 117 26.02 -18.54 3.76
C ARG A 117 26.39 -17.11 4.15
N MET A 118 27.26 -16.94 5.15
CA MET A 118 27.72 -15.62 5.59
C MET A 118 28.46 -14.86 4.48
N GLY A 119 29.30 -15.54 3.69
CA GLY A 119 29.99 -14.90 2.56
C GLY A 119 29.03 -14.40 1.47
N ASN A 120 27.94 -15.13 1.18
CA ASN A 120 26.88 -14.63 0.31
C ASN A 120 26.10 -13.45 0.94
N GLU A 121 25.92 -13.46 2.26
CA GLU A 121 25.28 -12.36 3.00
C GLU A 121 26.08 -11.07 2.90
N ASP A 122 27.39 -11.13 3.16
CA ASP A 122 28.30 -9.98 3.09
C ASP A 122 28.39 -9.44 1.66
N LEU A 123 28.43 -10.33 0.67
CA LEU A 123 28.40 -9.95 -0.74
C LEU A 123 27.07 -9.27 -1.10
N GLY A 124 25.94 -9.76 -0.59
CA GLY A 124 24.62 -9.15 -0.77
C GLY A 124 24.54 -7.74 -0.17
N LYS A 125 25.00 -7.58 1.08
CA LYS A 125 25.07 -6.27 1.76
C LYS A 125 25.95 -5.27 1.01
N GLN A 126 27.08 -5.73 0.48
CA GLN A 126 27.96 -4.89 -0.34
C GLN A 126 27.28 -4.47 -1.65
N TYR A 127 26.59 -5.39 -2.35
CA TYR A 127 25.82 -5.03 -3.56
C TYR A 127 24.68 -4.06 -3.26
N GLN A 128 23.98 -4.22 -2.14
CA GLN A 128 22.93 -3.30 -1.69
C GLN A 128 23.51 -1.91 -1.36
N ALA A 129 24.65 -1.84 -0.66
CA ALA A 129 25.33 -0.58 -0.38
C ALA A 129 25.75 0.15 -1.68
N MET A 130 26.26 -0.58 -2.67
CA MET A 130 26.58 -0.02 -4.00
C MET A 130 25.34 0.34 -4.85
N GLY A 131 24.15 -0.09 -4.45
CA GLY A 131 22.91 0.12 -5.20
C GLY A 131 22.72 -0.81 -6.40
N ASP A 132 23.45 -1.93 -6.47
CA ASP A 132 23.22 -3.01 -7.44
C ASP A 132 22.18 -4.00 -6.89
N LEU A 133 20.92 -3.57 -6.86
CA LEU A 133 19.82 -4.33 -6.26
C LEU A 133 19.58 -5.71 -6.90
N PRO A 134 19.69 -5.90 -8.23
CA PRO A 134 19.53 -7.22 -8.85
C PRO A 134 20.58 -8.20 -8.36
N LYS A 135 21.86 -7.80 -8.30
CA LYS A 135 22.93 -8.67 -7.78
C LYS A 135 22.81 -8.93 -6.29
N ALA A 136 22.35 -7.94 -5.52
CA ALA A 136 22.07 -8.12 -4.10
C ALA A 136 20.98 -9.20 -3.89
N SER A 137 19.88 -9.12 -4.63
CA SER A 137 18.79 -10.11 -4.58
C SER A 137 19.27 -11.51 -4.97
N GLU A 138 20.13 -11.62 -5.98
CA GLU A 138 20.72 -12.89 -6.39
C GLU A 138 21.65 -13.47 -5.31
N ALA A 139 22.51 -12.64 -4.71
CA ALA A 139 23.42 -13.06 -3.63
C ALA A 139 22.64 -13.55 -2.40
N PHE A 140 21.60 -12.83 -1.97
CA PHE A 140 20.72 -13.27 -0.88
C PHE A 140 19.93 -14.54 -1.25
N SER A 141 19.53 -14.71 -2.51
CA SER A 141 18.86 -15.92 -2.97
C SER A 141 19.78 -17.14 -2.93
N ARG A 142 21.08 -16.98 -3.19
CA ARG A 142 22.08 -18.06 -3.11
C ARG A 142 22.28 -18.58 -1.69
N MET A 143 22.08 -17.75 -0.67
CA MET A 143 22.13 -18.18 0.75
C MET A 143 21.15 -19.32 1.04
N ARG A 144 20.06 -19.46 0.26
CA ARG A 144 19.03 -20.49 0.46
C ARG A 144 19.57 -21.92 0.34
N GLN A 145 20.63 -22.12 -0.45
CA GLN A 145 21.20 -23.45 -0.69
C GLN A 145 21.90 -24.00 0.57
N ASP A 146 22.36 -23.11 1.46
CA ASP A 146 23.17 -23.45 2.63
C ASP A 146 22.43 -23.21 3.96
N ILE A 147 21.08 -23.21 3.92
CA ILE A 147 20.25 -23.09 5.13
C ILE A 147 20.30 -24.39 5.93
N SER A 148 20.51 -24.26 7.25
CA SER A 148 20.52 -25.40 8.18
C SER A 148 19.57 -25.22 9.36
N VAL A 149 19.18 -23.98 9.70
CA VAL A 149 18.30 -23.65 10.84
C VAL A 149 17.15 -22.77 10.37
N SER A 150 15.96 -22.91 10.97
CA SER A 150 14.79 -22.08 10.65
C SER A 150 15.05 -20.57 10.78
N LYS A 151 15.89 -20.16 11.75
CA LYS A 151 16.34 -18.76 11.90
C LYS A 151 17.01 -18.23 10.63
N HIS A 152 17.82 -19.05 9.93
CA HIS A 152 18.46 -18.63 8.68
C HIS A 152 17.43 -18.37 7.56
N ILE A 153 16.28 -19.05 7.58
CA ILE A 153 15.20 -18.79 6.61
C ILE A 153 14.60 -17.41 6.87
N ILE A 154 14.42 -17.05 8.15
CA ILE A 154 13.91 -15.73 8.56
C ILE A 154 14.91 -14.66 8.10
N ASP A 155 16.19 -14.79 8.43
CA ASP A 155 17.23 -13.81 8.09
C ASP A 155 17.34 -13.57 6.57
N VAL A 156 17.39 -14.64 5.77
CA VAL A 156 17.41 -14.54 4.30
C VAL A 156 16.14 -13.86 3.78
N SER A 157 14.99 -14.19 4.35
CA SER A 157 13.71 -13.61 3.92
C SER A 157 13.62 -12.13 4.30
N LEU A 158 14.19 -11.70 5.43
CA LEU A 158 14.27 -10.29 5.83
C LEU A 158 15.12 -9.48 4.85
N HIS A 159 16.33 -9.94 4.52
CA HIS A 159 17.20 -9.29 3.51
C HIS A 159 16.52 -9.19 2.14
N LEU A 160 15.81 -10.24 1.72
CA LEU A 160 15.06 -10.23 0.47
C LEU A 160 13.85 -9.27 0.50
N ILE A 161 13.19 -9.10 1.65
CA ILE A 161 12.11 -8.11 1.82
C ILE A 161 12.67 -6.69 1.68
N GLU A 162 13.80 -6.38 2.31
CA GLU A 162 14.44 -5.05 2.21
C GLU A 162 14.81 -4.71 0.76
N VAL A 163 15.53 -5.61 0.08
CA VAL A 163 15.92 -5.40 -1.32
C VAL A 163 14.69 -5.33 -2.24
N ALA A 164 13.69 -6.17 -2.00
CA ALA A 164 12.46 -6.14 -2.80
C ALA A 164 11.65 -4.86 -2.60
N ALA A 165 11.61 -4.32 -1.37
CA ALA A 165 10.99 -3.03 -1.09
C ALA A 165 11.71 -1.89 -1.83
N GLU A 166 13.06 -1.89 -1.83
CA GLU A 166 13.85 -0.92 -2.60
C GLU A 166 13.64 -1.04 -4.12
N GLN A 167 13.44 -2.26 -4.63
CA GLN A 167 13.11 -2.50 -6.04
C GLN A 167 11.64 -2.18 -6.39
N LYS A 168 10.79 -1.90 -5.39
CA LYS A 168 9.32 -1.82 -5.53
C LYS A 168 8.70 -3.10 -6.08
N ALA A 169 9.31 -4.25 -5.79
CA ALA A 169 8.85 -5.58 -6.19
C ALA A 169 7.93 -6.19 -5.11
N TRP A 170 6.72 -5.65 -4.97
CA TRP A 170 5.80 -5.96 -3.85
C TRP A 170 5.31 -7.41 -3.80
N ILE A 171 5.19 -8.09 -4.94
CA ILE A 171 4.84 -9.52 -4.99
C ILE A 171 5.89 -10.36 -4.25
N THR A 172 7.17 -10.03 -4.46
CA THR A 172 8.29 -10.70 -3.78
C THR A 172 8.25 -10.42 -2.28
N VAL A 173 7.93 -9.19 -1.86
CA VAL A 173 7.75 -8.82 -0.45
C VAL A 173 6.67 -9.68 0.20
N THR A 174 5.46 -9.70 -0.36
CA THR A 174 4.34 -10.48 0.20
C THR A 174 4.68 -11.97 0.27
N SER A 175 5.30 -12.54 -0.76
CA SER A 175 5.68 -13.95 -0.78
C SER A 175 6.67 -14.33 0.33
N ASN A 176 7.63 -13.46 0.66
CA ASN A 176 8.62 -13.72 1.71
C ASN A 176 8.04 -13.46 3.10
N VAL A 177 7.13 -12.49 3.26
CA VAL A 177 6.38 -12.30 4.50
C VAL A 177 5.57 -13.54 4.87
N GLN A 178 4.85 -14.13 3.91
CA GLN A 178 4.07 -15.36 4.17
C GLN A 178 4.96 -16.55 4.54
N LYS A 179 6.16 -16.66 3.96
CA LYS A 179 7.13 -17.70 4.33
C LYS A 179 7.59 -17.55 5.79
N ILE A 180 7.90 -16.34 6.22
CA ILE A 180 8.30 -16.09 7.61
C ILE A 180 7.15 -16.42 8.55
N ARG A 181 5.91 -16.00 8.24
CA ARG A 181 4.72 -16.33 9.06
C ARG A 181 4.47 -17.83 9.20
N GLY A 182 4.72 -18.62 8.16
CA GLY A 182 4.58 -20.07 8.23
C GLY A 182 5.63 -20.78 9.11
N ILE A 183 6.76 -20.11 9.40
CA ILE A 183 7.87 -20.66 10.18
C ILE A 183 7.82 -20.16 11.63
N LEU A 184 7.26 -18.97 11.84
CA LEU A 184 7.26 -18.29 13.12
C LEU A 184 6.54 -19.13 14.19
N SER A 185 7.22 -19.35 15.31
CA SER A 185 6.66 -20.03 16.48
C SER A 185 6.22 -18.99 17.52
N SER A 186 5.48 -19.40 18.56
CA SER A 186 4.99 -18.47 19.61
C SER A 186 6.09 -17.89 20.53
N SER A 187 7.35 -17.85 20.10
CA SER A 187 8.52 -17.37 20.85
C SER A 187 8.49 -15.84 21.02
N ASP A 188 9.21 -15.31 22.01
CA ASP A 188 9.22 -13.86 22.29
C ASP A 188 10.11 -13.06 21.32
N GLU A 189 11.21 -13.64 20.79
CA GLU A 189 12.00 -13.01 19.71
C GLU A 189 11.17 -12.86 18.43
N ASP A 190 10.36 -13.88 18.14
CA ASP A 190 9.49 -13.96 16.99
C ASP A 190 8.43 -12.84 16.99
N LYS A 191 7.93 -12.44 18.17
CA LYS A 191 6.97 -11.33 18.33
C LYS A 191 7.55 -9.97 17.96
N SER A 192 8.87 -9.77 18.08
CA SER A 192 9.52 -8.49 17.77
C SER A 192 9.62 -8.20 16.26
N ILE A 193 9.60 -9.26 15.44
CA ILE A 193 9.71 -9.17 13.97
C ILE A 193 8.32 -8.96 13.35
N LEU A 194 7.24 -9.34 14.04
CA LEU A 194 5.87 -9.22 13.55
C LEU A 194 5.48 -7.79 13.10
N PRO A 195 5.76 -6.72 13.87
CA PRO A 195 5.46 -5.35 13.44
C PRO A 195 6.15 -4.97 12.12
N TYR A 196 7.39 -5.43 11.91
CA TYR A 196 8.14 -5.20 10.66
C TYR A 196 7.47 -5.90 9.48
N LEU A 197 7.09 -7.17 9.64
CA LEU A 197 6.42 -7.96 8.59
C LEU A 197 5.06 -7.37 8.23
N GLN A 198 4.29 -6.97 9.24
CA GLN A 198 3.00 -6.30 9.03
C GLN A 198 3.19 -4.96 8.30
N ALA A 199 4.20 -4.18 8.64
CA ALA A 199 4.48 -2.91 7.96
C ALA A 199 4.88 -3.11 6.49
N ALA A 200 5.73 -4.10 6.19
CA ALA A 200 6.13 -4.43 4.83
C ALA A 200 4.94 -4.95 3.98
N GLU A 201 4.08 -5.79 4.56
CA GLU A 201 2.87 -6.28 3.90
C GLU A 201 1.85 -5.15 3.69
N ALA A 202 1.66 -4.29 4.69
CA ALA A 202 0.76 -3.14 4.59
C ALA A 202 1.20 -2.18 3.47
N LEU A 203 2.51 -1.96 3.33
CA LEU A 203 3.06 -1.16 2.24
C LEU A 203 2.84 -1.82 0.87
N ALA A 204 2.99 -3.14 0.76
CA ALA A 204 2.69 -3.88 -0.47
C ALA A 204 1.21 -3.80 -0.85
N SER A 205 0.28 -3.96 0.11
CA SER A 205 -1.16 -3.79 -0.12
C SER A 205 -1.52 -2.35 -0.50
N PHE A 206 -0.86 -1.37 0.12
CA PHE A 206 -1.05 0.05 -0.19
C PHE A 206 -0.64 0.37 -1.63
N ASP A 207 0.53 -0.12 -2.06
CA ASP A 207 1.04 0.11 -3.41
C ASP A 207 0.12 -0.48 -4.50
N ASN A 208 -0.49 -1.63 -4.21
CA ASN A 208 -1.49 -2.30 -5.05
C ASN A 208 -2.85 -1.58 -5.11
N GLY A 209 -3.08 -0.53 -4.32
CA GLY A 209 -4.37 0.18 -4.25
C GLY A 209 -5.43 -0.50 -3.37
N ASP A 210 -5.08 -1.57 -2.64
CA ASP A 210 -6.00 -2.20 -1.70
C ASP A 210 -5.95 -1.48 -0.34
N TYR A 211 -6.59 -0.31 -0.29
CA TYR A 211 -6.59 0.57 0.88
C TYR A 211 -7.27 -0.05 2.09
N ARG A 212 -8.24 -0.95 1.91
CA ARG A 212 -8.94 -1.59 3.03
C ARG A 212 -8.03 -2.59 3.75
N ASN A 213 -7.37 -3.47 3.00
CA ASN A 213 -6.44 -4.41 3.61
C ASN A 213 -5.21 -3.70 4.17
N ALA A 214 -4.67 -2.69 3.46
CA ALA A 214 -3.59 -1.86 3.98
C ALA A 214 -3.96 -1.20 5.32
N ALA A 215 -5.16 -0.63 5.44
CA ALA A 215 -5.63 -0.03 6.69
C ALA A 215 -5.68 -1.04 7.84
N ILE A 216 -6.23 -2.24 7.61
CA ILE A 216 -6.30 -3.29 8.64
C ILE A 216 -4.90 -3.69 9.10
N LEU A 217 -3.96 -3.86 8.17
CA LEU A 217 -2.59 -4.22 8.49
C LEU A 217 -1.88 -3.11 9.27
N PHE A 218 -1.96 -1.85 8.83
CA PHE A 218 -1.35 -0.72 9.54
C PHE A 218 -1.91 -0.50 10.96
N LEU A 219 -3.22 -0.66 11.13
CA LEU A 219 -3.87 -0.52 12.46
C LEU A 219 -3.53 -1.68 13.40
N GLY A 220 -3.12 -2.83 12.85
CA GLY A 220 -2.72 -4.03 13.60
C GLY A 220 -1.24 -4.06 14.00
N ILE A 221 -0.46 -3.04 13.64
CA ILE A 221 0.95 -2.92 14.02
C ILE A 221 1.03 -2.52 15.49
N ASP A 222 1.69 -3.35 16.29
CA ASP A 222 1.84 -3.10 17.72
C ASP A 222 2.84 -1.97 18.03
N THR A 223 2.80 -1.42 19.25
CA THR A 223 3.68 -0.31 19.66
C THR A 223 5.09 -0.80 19.88
N GLY A 224 5.92 -0.75 18.84
CA GLY A 224 7.28 -1.27 18.90
C GLY A 224 7.87 -1.51 17.52
N LEU A 225 7.68 -0.56 16.60
CA LEU A 225 8.36 -0.59 15.30
C LEU A 225 9.88 -0.57 15.57
N GLY A 226 10.51 -1.74 15.52
CA GLY A 226 11.93 -1.90 15.85
C GLY A 226 12.82 -1.05 14.95
N SER A 227 14.07 -0.82 15.36
CA SER A 227 15.06 -0.09 14.56
C SER A 227 15.23 -0.64 13.14
N THR A 228 14.95 -1.92 12.93
CA THR A 228 14.98 -2.61 11.63
C THR A 228 13.91 -2.09 10.67
N ALA A 229 12.74 -1.67 11.16
CA ALA A 229 11.69 -1.13 10.29
C ALA A 229 12.00 0.27 9.74
N ALA A 230 12.94 0.98 10.36
CA ALA A 230 13.38 2.29 9.91
C ALA A 230 14.02 2.24 8.51
N THR A 231 14.39 1.07 7.98
CA THR A 231 14.86 0.92 6.60
C THR A 231 13.73 1.10 5.58
N ILE A 232 12.49 0.74 5.90
CA ILE A 232 11.34 0.76 4.96
C ILE A 232 10.38 1.91 5.25
N ILE A 233 9.97 2.09 6.52
CA ILE A 233 8.88 3.00 6.89
C ILE A 233 9.11 3.61 8.28
N SER A 234 8.76 4.89 8.46
CA SER A 234 8.81 5.51 9.78
C SER A 234 7.50 5.32 10.55
N PRO A 235 7.54 5.39 11.90
CA PRO A 235 6.33 5.39 12.72
C PRO A 235 5.31 6.49 12.35
N ASN A 236 5.79 7.64 11.85
CA ASN A 236 4.92 8.72 11.38
C ASN A 236 4.18 8.34 10.09
N ASP A 237 4.87 7.66 9.17
CA ASP A 237 4.24 7.20 7.93
C ASP A 237 3.18 6.13 8.22
N VAL A 238 3.41 5.26 9.21
CA VAL A 238 2.39 4.29 9.66
C VAL A 238 1.12 5.01 10.13
N ALA A 239 1.27 6.12 10.89
CA ALA A 239 0.13 6.93 11.33
C ALA A 239 -0.62 7.56 10.14
N ILE A 240 0.12 8.12 9.17
CA ILE A 240 -0.44 8.80 8.00
C ILE A 240 -1.10 7.80 7.05
N TYR A 241 -0.38 6.78 6.60
CA TYR A 241 -0.88 5.77 5.66
C TYR A 241 -2.03 4.99 6.29
N GLY A 242 -1.87 4.50 7.52
CA GLY A 242 -2.93 3.79 8.24
C GLY A 242 -4.17 4.65 8.43
N GLY A 243 -4.01 5.91 8.83
CA GLY A 243 -5.12 6.82 9.06
C GLY A 243 -5.85 7.25 7.79
N LEU A 244 -5.13 7.56 6.71
CA LEU A 244 -5.73 7.92 5.42
C LEU A 244 -6.43 6.74 4.76
N CYS A 245 -5.80 5.56 4.74
CA CYS A 245 -6.40 4.33 4.22
C CYS A 245 -7.65 3.93 5.02
N ALA A 246 -7.62 4.06 6.35
CA ALA A 246 -8.79 3.82 7.18
C ALA A 246 -9.90 4.83 6.88
N LEU A 247 -9.56 6.13 6.78
CA LEU A 247 -10.54 7.18 6.49
C LEU A 247 -11.22 6.97 5.13
N ALA A 248 -10.47 6.54 4.12
CA ALA A 248 -11.02 6.19 2.81
C ALA A 248 -11.90 4.94 2.86
N SER A 249 -11.43 3.84 3.47
CA SER A 249 -12.06 2.53 3.31
C SER A 249 -13.03 2.08 4.41
N MET A 250 -12.92 2.56 5.65
CA MET A 250 -13.65 2.03 6.82
C MET A 250 -14.87 2.86 7.21
N ASP A 251 -15.97 2.21 7.61
CA ASP A 251 -17.18 2.93 8.01
C ASP A 251 -17.02 3.72 9.32
N ARG A 252 -17.96 4.63 9.61
CA ARG A 252 -17.95 5.44 10.83
C ARG A 252 -17.75 4.61 12.11
N ASN A 253 -18.45 3.48 12.22
CA ASN A 253 -18.35 2.58 13.38
C ASN A 253 -17.00 1.87 13.45
N GLU A 254 -16.44 1.49 12.30
CA GLU A 254 -15.12 0.88 12.22
C GLU A 254 -14.03 1.89 12.60
N LEU A 255 -14.12 3.13 12.12
CA LEU A 255 -13.19 4.22 12.48
C LEU A 255 -13.18 4.50 13.98
N GLN A 256 -14.36 4.52 14.61
CA GLN A 256 -14.46 4.71 16.06
C GLN A 256 -13.76 3.56 16.81
N LYS A 257 -14.12 2.31 16.51
CA LYS A 257 -13.64 1.13 17.25
C LYS A 257 -12.19 0.76 16.93
N LYS A 258 -11.83 0.70 15.65
CA LYS A 258 -10.52 0.18 15.18
C LYS A 258 -9.42 1.24 15.16
N VAL A 259 -9.76 2.54 15.12
CA VAL A 259 -8.78 3.63 15.01
C VAL A 259 -8.73 4.48 16.28
N LEU A 260 -9.86 5.04 16.73
CA LEU A 260 -9.87 5.98 17.85
C LEU A 260 -9.79 5.30 19.24
N GLU A 261 -10.41 4.12 19.36
CA GLU A 261 -10.41 3.30 20.59
C GLU A 261 -9.24 2.32 20.66
N ASN A 262 -8.51 2.10 19.56
CA ASN A 262 -7.35 1.22 19.52
C ASN A 262 -6.16 1.86 20.25
N SER A 263 -5.73 1.24 21.36
CA SER A 263 -4.62 1.72 22.20
C SER A 263 -3.28 1.69 21.48
N SER A 264 -3.01 0.65 20.68
CA SER A 264 -1.73 0.51 19.98
C SER A 264 -1.59 1.59 18.91
N PHE A 265 -2.63 1.78 18.09
CA PHE A 265 -2.61 2.79 17.02
C PHE A 265 -2.67 4.23 17.53
N ARG A 266 -3.27 4.46 18.70
CA ARG A 266 -3.33 5.78 19.32
C ARG A 266 -1.94 6.39 19.56
N THR A 267 -0.95 5.57 19.92
CA THR A 267 0.44 6.00 20.10
C THR A 267 1.03 6.56 18.81
N TYR A 268 0.73 5.94 17.65
CA TYR A 268 1.16 6.45 16.35
C TYR A 268 0.39 7.74 15.98
N LEU A 269 -0.90 7.83 16.29
CA LEU A 269 -1.70 9.03 16.05
C LEU A 269 -1.30 10.24 16.90
N GLU A 270 -0.59 10.05 18.01
CA GLU A 270 -0.01 11.15 18.80
C GLU A 270 1.16 11.82 18.08
N LEU A 271 1.85 11.10 17.18
CA LEU A 271 2.91 11.65 16.34
C LEU A 271 2.36 12.59 15.26
N GLU A 272 1.15 12.32 14.75
CA GLU A 272 0.53 13.06 13.65
C GLU A 272 -0.93 13.46 14.01
N PRO A 273 -1.11 14.46 14.89
CA PRO A 273 -2.41 14.83 15.45
C PRO A 273 -3.42 15.37 14.42
N GLN A 274 -2.96 15.84 13.26
CA GLN A 274 -3.84 16.28 12.17
C GLN A 274 -4.70 15.15 11.61
N ILE A 275 -4.13 13.95 11.46
CA ILE A 275 -4.87 12.78 10.96
C ILE A 275 -5.91 12.35 11.99
N ARG A 276 -5.52 12.32 13.27
CA ARG A 276 -6.46 12.04 14.37
C ARG A 276 -7.63 13.02 14.39
N ARG A 277 -7.36 14.33 14.23
CA ARG A 277 -8.40 15.36 14.15
C ARG A 277 -9.32 15.16 12.95
N ALA A 278 -8.77 14.86 11.77
CA ALA A 278 -9.57 14.61 10.56
C ALA A 278 -10.54 13.42 10.77
N ILE A 279 -10.04 12.30 11.29
CA ILE A 279 -10.86 11.11 11.58
C ILE A 279 -11.93 11.43 12.62
N ALA A 280 -11.58 12.15 13.70
CA ALA A 280 -12.55 12.57 14.70
C ALA A 280 -13.64 13.50 14.12
N PHE A 281 -13.30 14.41 13.21
CA PHE A 281 -14.29 15.26 12.54
C PHE A 281 -15.23 14.45 11.64
N PHE A 282 -14.72 13.45 10.93
CA PHE A 282 -15.55 12.56 10.13
C PHE A 282 -16.54 11.76 10.97
N VAL A 283 -16.10 11.19 12.10
CA VAL A 283 -16.96 10.46 13.03
C VAL A 283 -18.05 11.37 13.62
N ASN A 284 -17.71 12.61 13.97
CA ASN A 284 -18.63 13.60 14.51
C ASN A 284 -19.48 14.34 13.44
N SER A 285 -19.54 13.84 12.20
CA SER A 285 -20.30 14.43 11.07
C SER A 285 -19.89 15.85 10.68
N ARG A 286 -18.67 16.29 11.02
CA ARG A 286 -18.11 17.60 10.61
C ARG A 286 -17.25 17.45 9.35
N TYR A 287 -17.88 17.12 8.24
CA TYR A 287 -17.18 16.77 6.99
C TYR A 287 -16.39 17.92 6.37
N THR A 288 -16.91 19.15 6.43
CA THR A 288 -16.23 20.35 5.93
C THR A 288 -14.88 20.55 6.62
N ALA A 289 -14.86 20.44 7.95
CA ALA A 289 -13.66 20.54 8.76
C ALA A 289 -12.68 19.40 8.45
N CYS A 290 -13.17 18.17 8.28
CA CYS A 290 -12.34 17.03 7.88
C CYS A 290 -11.61 17.29 6.55
N LEU A 291 -12.35 17.68 5.51
CA LEU A 291 -11.78 17.96 4.20
C LEU A 291 -10.82 19.15 4.22
N SER A 292 -11.11 20.19 5.00
CA SER A 292 -10.21 21.35 5.15
C SER A 292 -8.88 20.98 5.81
N VAL A 293 -8.88 20.06 6.78
CA VAL A 293 -7.66 19.57 7.43
C VAL A 293 -6.84 18.75 6.44
N LEU A 294 -7.46 17.89 5.64
CA LEU A 294 -6.75 17.14 4.61
C LEU A 294 -6.13 18.07 3.57
N GLU A 295 -6.89 19.03 3.05
CA GLU A 295 -6.40 19.95 2.02
C GLU A 295 -5.23 20.82 2.52
N ALA A 296 -5.24 21.23 3.79
CA ALA A 296 -4.14 22.01 4.38
C ALA A 296 -2.80 21.27 4.37
N TYR A 297 -2.80 19.93 4.41
CA TYR A 297 -1.61 19.08 4.41
C TYR A 297 -1.36 18.38 3.06
N ARG A 298 -2.18 18.66 2.03
CA ARG A 298 -2.06 18.05 0.70
C ARG A 298 -0.65 18.21 0.11
N ALA A 299 -0.06 19.40 0.26
CA ALA A 299 1.28 19.70 -0.23
C ALA A 299 2.36 18.80 0.39
N ASP A 300 2.26 18.50 1.69
CA ASP A 300 3.24 17.65 2.36
C ASP A 300 3.10 16.18 1.91
N TYR A 301 1.86 15.71 1.72
CA TYR A 301 1.60 14.35 1.26
C TYR A 301 2.01 14.10 -0.20
N LEU A 302 2.01 15.15 -1.04
CA LEU A 302 2.52 15.09 -2.41
C LEU A 302 4.04 14.95 -2.50
N LEU A 303 4.77 15.23 -1.41
CA LEU A 303 6.23 15.10 -1.34
C LEU A 303 6.67 13.72 -0.84
N ASP A 304 5.74 12.81 -0.58
CA ASP A 304 6.02 11.47 -0.09
C ASP A 304 6.12 10.45 -1.24
N ILE A 305 7.11 9.57 -1.16
CA ILE A 305 7.48 8.63 -2.23
C ILE A 305 6.39 7.60 -2.57
N TYR A 306 5.60 7.18 -1.58
CA TYR A 306 4.58 6.14 -1.76
C TYR A 306 3.20 6.78 -1.89
N LEU A 307 2.93 7.82 -1.12
CA LEU A 307 1.61 8.44 -1.04
C LEU A 307 1.28 9.34 -2.24
N GLN A 308 2.28 9.93 -2.91
CA GLN A 308 2.05 10.88 -4.01
C GLN A 308 1.12 10.31 -5.10
N LYS A 309 1.30 9.04 -5.49
CA LYS A 309 0.49 8.40 -6.54
C LYS A 309 -0.94 8.07 -6.10
N HIS A 310 -1.19 7.90 -4.80
CA HIS A 310 -2.47 7.48 -4.24
C HIS A 310 -3.30 8.64 -3.69
N ILE A 311 -2.69 9.82 -3.49
CA ILE A 311 -3.35 10.92 -2.78
C ILE A 311 -4.61 11.41 -3.47
N GLU A 312 -4.64 11.42 -4.81
CA GLU A 312 -5.81 11.86 -5.57
C GLU A 312 -6.98 10.90 -5.41
N GLU A 313 -6.72 9.60 -5.50
CA GLU A 313 -7.72 8.54 -5.33
C GLU A 313 -8.24 8.51 -3.90
N ILE A 314 -7.35 8.54 -2.90
CA ILE A 314 -7.73 8.57 -1.48
C ILE A 314 -8.61 9.79 -1.18
N TYR A 315 -8.26 10.97 -1.70
CA TYR A 315 -9.02 12.20 -1.46
C TYR A 315 -10.38 12.14 -2.14
N HIS A 316 -10.45 11.59 -3.36
CA HIS A 316 -11.72 11.33 -4.04
C HIS A 316 -12.60 10.40 -3.20
N MET A 317 -12.08 9.25 -2.75
CA MET A 317 -12.82 8.30 -1.92
C MET A 317 -13.34 8.93 -0.62
N VAL A 318 -12.49 9.67 0.11
CA VAL A 318 -12.88 10.35 1.36
C VAL A 318 -13.96 11.41 1.09
N ARG A 319 -13.85 12.14 -0.02
CA ARG A 319 -14.82 13.16 -0.41
C ARG A 319 -16.16 12.56 -0.81
N SER A 320 -16.18 11.58 -1.72
CA SER A 320 -17.39 10.84 -2.11
C SER A 320 -18.11 10.27 -0.88
N LYS A 321 -17.35 9.60 0.00
CA LYS A 321 -17.87 9.04 1.24
C LYS A 321 -18.42 10.07 2.20
N SER A 322 -17.79 11.24 2.30
CA SER A 322 -18.28 12.35 3.12
C SER A 322 -19.61 12.89 2.62
N ILE A 323 -19.77 13.01 1.29
CA ILE A 323 -21.03 13.44 0.67
C ILE A 323 -22.14 12.41 0.90
N VAL A 324 -21.86 11.12 0.68
CA VAL A 324 -22.82 10.04 0.93
C VAL A 324 -23.27 10.05 2.39
N GLN A 325 -22.33 10.10 3.34
CA GLN A 325 -22.64 10.09 4.77
C GLN A 325 -23.37 11.35 5.24
N TYR A 326 -23.10 12.50 4.63
CA TYR A 326 -23.87 13.72 4.85
C TYR A 326 -25.31 13.59 4.36
N PHE A 327 -25.54 12.84 3.28
CA PHE A 327 -26.84 12.68 2.65
C PHE A 327 -27.73 11.62 3.31
N ILE A 328 -27.17 10.54 3.88
CA ILE A 328 -27.92 9.44 4.54
C ILE A 328 -29.09 9.89 5.44
N PRO A 329 -28.97 10.90 6.33
CA PRO A 329 -30.08 11.28 7.22
C PRO A 329 -31.18 12.10 6.53
N PHE A 330 -31.03 12.50 5.27
CA PHE A 330 -31.97 13.39 4.57
C PHE A 330 -32.66 12.69 3.40
N SER A 331 -33.98 12.91 3.27
CA SER A 331 -34.73 12.45 2.08
C SER A 331 -34.57 13.41 0.90
N CYS A 332 -34.40 14.71 1.18
CA CYS A 332 -34.12 15.73 0.18
C CYS A 332 -33.17 16.80 0.74
N VAL A 333 -32.24 17.28 -0.07
CA VAL A 333 -31.26 18.32 0.31
C VAL A 333 -31.16 19.37 -0.80
N THR A 334 -31.13 20.64 -0.45
CA THR A 334 -30.93 21.72 -1.42
C THR A 334 -29.49 21.77 -1.93
N LEU A 335 -29.31 21.96 -3.25
CA LEU A 335 -27.99 22.08 -3.87
C LEU A 335 -27.18 23.25 -3.28
N ASP A 336 -27.84 24.33 -2.86
CA ASP A 336 -27.18 25.46 -2.20
C ASP A 336 -26.55 25.08 -0.86
N SER A 337 -27.17 24.18 -0.09
CA SER A 337 -26.61 23.70 1.18
C SER A 337 -25.39 22.81 0.93
N LEU A 338 -25.45 21.95 -0.08
CA LEU A 338 -24.32 21.13 -0.50
C LEU A 338 -23.17 21.98 -1.04
N ASN A 339 -23.46 23.01 -1.84
CA ASN A 339 -22.45 23.94 -2.33
C ASN A 339 -21.78 24.70 -1.18
N LYS A 340 -22.54 25.16 -0.18
CA LYS A 340 -21.95 25.80 1.02
C LYS A 340 -21.06 24.86 1.84
N ALA A 341 -21.38 23.56 1.86
CA ALA A 341 -20.62 22.59 2.63
C ALA A 341 -19.38 22.05 1.89
N PHE A 342 -19.48 21.77 0.60
CA PHE A 342 -18.49 20.97 -0.11
C PHE A 342 -17.83 21.68 -1.30
N SER A 343 -18.40 22.77 -1.82
CA SER A 343 -17.85 23.46 -2.99
C SER A 343 -16.88 24.57 -2.58
N ALA A 344 -15.84 24.74 -3.41
CA ALA A 344 -15.02 25.94 -3.33
C ALA A 344 -15.82 27.18 -3.77
N PRO A 345 -15.47 28.39 -3.30
CA PRO A 345 -16.16 29.62 -3.70
C PRO A 345 -16.20 29.76 -5.23
N GLY A 346 -17.40 29.87 -5.81
CA GLY A 346 -17.59 30.04 -7.26
C GLY A 346 -17.59 28.77 -8.11
N LYS A 347 -17.47 27.57 -7.51
CA LYS A 347 -17.65 26.29 -8.20
C LYS A 347 -18.97 25.63 -7.80
N THR A 348 -19.57 24.86 -8.71
CA THR A 348 -20.78 24.07 -8.45
C THR A 348 -20.46 22.58 -8.31
N ILE A 349 -21.18 21.90 -7.41
CA ILE A 349 -21.02 20.46 -7.15
C ILE A 349 -21.79 19.58 -8.15
N ASP A 350 -22.63 20.16 -9.00
CA ASP A 350 -23.62 19.43 -9.81
C ASP A 350 -22.99 18.37 -10.72
N LYS A 351 -21.84 18.69 -11.34
CA LYS A 351 -21.09 17.75 -12.18
C LYS A 351 -20.52 16.59 -11.36
N GLU A 352 -20.03 16.88 -10.16
CA GLU A 352 -19.48 15.87 -9.25
C GLU A 352 -20.58 14.92 -8.78
N LEU A 353 -21.74 15.45 -8.35
CA LEU A 353 -22.88 14.62 -7.97
C LEU A 353 -23.40 13.77 -9.14
N ALA A 354 -23.44 14.32 -10.35
CA ALA A 354 -23.84 13.57 -11.53
C ALA A 354 -22.90 12.39 -11.81
N MET A 355 -21.59 12.58 -11.69
CA MET A 355 -20.60 11.51 -11.83
C MET A 355 -20.75 10.45 -10.72
N MET A 356 -20.97 10.86 -9.46
CA MET A 356 -21.19 9.92 -8.36
C MET A 356 -22.45 9.06 -8.54
N ILE A 357 -23.52 9.63 -9.09
CA ILE A 357 -24.76 8.89 -9.40
C ILE A 357 -24.52 7.91 -10.56
N GLN A 358 -23.79 8.34 -11.60
CA GLN A 358 -23.44 7.48 -12.73
C GLN A 358 -22.55 6.30 -12.30
N ASN A 359 -21.60 6.53 -11.39
CA ASN A 359 -20.71 5.51 -10.86
C ASN A 359 -21.36 4.62 -9.79
N HIS A 360 -22.65 4.84 -9.48
CA HIS A 360 -23.39 4.13 -8.43
C HIS A 360 -22.82 4.30 -7.00
N GLU A 361 -22.06 5.36 -6.75
CA GLU A 361 -21.57 5.72 -5.41
C GLU A 361 -22.67 6.40 -4.57
N LEU A 362 -23.56 7.14 -5.23
CA LEU A 362 -24.65 7.88 -4.59
C LEU A 362 -26.01 7.47 -5.17
N ASN A 363 -26.87 6.91 -4.33
CA ASN A 363 -28.23 6.55 -4.72
C ASN A 363 -29.20 7.74 -4.53
N ALA A 364 -29.14 8.69 -5.46
CA ALA A 364 -29.96 9.90 -5.44
C ALA A 364 -30.35 10.35 -6.86
N ARG A 365 -31.33 11.25 -6.94
CA ARG A 365 -31.76 11.93 -8.18
C ARG A 365 -31.59 13.43 -8.02
N ILE A 366 -31.10 14.09 -9.08
CA ILE A 366 -30.96 15.54 -9.12
C ILE A 366 -32.20 16.13 -9.77
N ASN A 367 -32.98 16.88 -9.00
CA ASN A 367 -34.09 17.69 -9.51
C ASN A 367 -33.54 19.09 -9.86
N THR A 368 -33.33 19.32 -11.16
CA THR A 368 -32.75 20.58 -11.66
C THR A 368 -33.72 21.77 -11.57
N ILE A 369 -35.03 21.52 -11.54
CA ILE A 369 -36.05 22.57 -11.48
C ILE A 369 -36.06 23.19 -10.08
N ASP A 370 -36.21 22.35 -9.06
CA ASP A 370 -36.28 22.79 -7.67
C ASP A 370 -34.90 22.92 -7.01
N LYS A 371 -33.84 22.54 -7.74
CA LYS A 371 -32.45 22.52 -7.25
C LYS A 371 -32.30 21.66 -5.98
N LEU A 372 -32.90 20.47 -6.00
CA LEU A 372 -32.89 19.51 -4.91
C LEU A 372 -32.16 18.22 -5.32
N LEU A 373 -31.47 17.62 -4.35
CA LEU A 373 -30.99 16.25 -4.41
C LEU A 373 -31.97 15.38 -3.62
N GLU A 374 -32.66 14.47 -4.28
CA GLU A 374 -33.70 13.62 -3.71
C GLU A 374 -33.20 12.18 -3.59
N ALA A 375 -33.43 11.56 -2.44
CA ALA A 375 -33.08 10.16 -2.22
C ALA A 375 -34.04 9.29 -3.03
N VAL A 376 -33.52 8.27 -3.71
CA VAL A 376 -34.39 7.31 -4.40
C VAL A 376 -35.03 6.42 -3.34
N PRO A 377 -36.35 6.44 -3.15
CA PRO A 377 -36.99 5.54 -2.20
C PRO A 377 -36.86 4.11 -2.73
N SER A 378 -35.97 3.31 -2.14
CA SER A 378 -35.96 1.86 -2.40
C SER A 378 -37.03 1.22 -1.54
N ASN A 379 -38.04 0.63 -2.18
CA ASN A 379 -38.94 -0.29 -1.50
C ASN A 379 -38.28 -1.69 -1.53
N PRO A 380 -37.81 -2.20 -0.38
CA PRO A 380 -37.06 -3.47 -0.33
C PRO A 380 -37.89 -4.64 -0.87
N ARG A 381 -39.22 -4.57 -0.79
CA ARG A 381 -40.11 -5.59 -1.37
C ARG A 381 -40.07 -5.59 -2.89
N THR A 382 -40.12 -4.42 -3.52
CA THR A 382 -40.09 -4.28 -4.98
C THR A 382 -38.71 -4.68 -5.53
N GLU A 383 -37.64 -4.35 -4.81
CA GLU A 383 -36.28 -4.74 -5.16
C GLU A 383 -36.08 -6.26 -5.08
N LEU A 384 -36.56 -6.90 -3.99
CA LEU A 384 -36.53 -8.35 -3.84
C LEU A 384 -37.35 -9.05 -4.94
N GLN A 385 -38.54 -8.55 -5.25
CA GLN A 385 -39.38 -9.08 -6.33
C GLN A 385 -38.69 -8.99 -7.68
N ARG A 386 -38.05 -7.85 -7.98
CA ARG A 386 -37.30 -7.66 -9.23
C ARG A 386 -36.09 -8.60 -9.30
N GLY A 387 -35.35 -8.75 -8.22
CA GLY A 387 -34.21 -9.67 -8.13
C GLY A 387 -34.63 -11.13 -8.32
N ALA A 388 -35.73 -11.55 -7.70
CA ALA A 388 -36.27 -12.90 -7.87
C ALA A 388 -36.66 -13.18 -9.33
N LEU A 389 -37.31 -12.23 -10.01
CA LEU A 389 -37.64 -12.36 -11.43
C LEU A 389 -36.39 -12.51 -12.30
N GLN A 390 -35.36 -11.70 -12.06
CA GLN A 390 -34.09 -11.79 -12.80
C GLN A 390 -33.41 -13.15 -12.62
N ILE A 391 -33.34 -13.67 -11.39
CA ILE A 391 -32.80 -15.01 -11.10
C ILE A 391 -33.58 -16.08 -11.86
N THR A 392 -34.91 -15.96 -11.92
CA THR A 392 -35.78 -16.92 -12.61
C THR A 392 -35.55 -16.90 -14.13
N ASP A 393 -35.42 -15.71 -14.72
CA ASP A 393 -35.11 -15.54 -16.14
C ASP A 393 -33.71 -16.07 -16.49
N ASP A 394 -32.71 -15.80 -15.65
CA ASP A 394 -31.34 -16.27 -15.84
C ASP A 394 -31.26 -17.80 -15.72
N TYR A 395 -31.98 -18.38 -14.75
CA TYR A 395 -32.10 -19.83 -14.61
C TYR A 395 -32.76 -20.47 -15.85
N ALA A 396 -33.86 -19.90 -16.34
CA ALA A 396 -34.53 -20.38 -17.55
C ALA A 396 -33.62 -20.30 -18.79
N ARG A 397 -32.87 -19.19 -18.93
CA ARG A 397 -31.91 -19.00 -20.02
C ARG A 397 -30.78 -20.02 -19.96
N GLU A 398 -30.25 -20.27 -18.77
CA GLU A 398 -29.16 -21.23 -18.55
C GLU A 398 -29.63 -22.67 -18.79
N ALA A 399 -30.82 -23.04 -18.30
CA ALA A 399 -31.42 -24.34 -18.58
C ALA A 399 -31.61 -24.57 -20.09
N ARG A 400 -32.10 -23.56 -20.82
CA ARG A 400 -32.25 -23.63 -22.28
C ARG A 400 -30.91 -23.79 -23.00
N ARG A 401 -29.86 -23.08 -22.56
CA ARG A 401 -28.50 -23.24 -23.10
C ARG A 401 -27.97 -24.65 -22.87
N ARG A 402 -28.18 -25.23 -21.68
CA ARG A 402 -27.74 -26.60 -21.36
C ARG A 402 -28.47 -27.64 -22.21
N ILE A 403 -29.78 -27.52 -22.38
CA ILE A 403 -30.55 -28.41 -23.27
C ILE A 403 -30.05 -28.27 -24.70
N MET A 404 -29.82 -27.05 -25.18
CA MET A 404 -29.27 -26.83 -26.53
C MET A 404 -27.89 -27.44 -26.70
N HIS A 405 -27.01 -27.32 -25.70
CA HIS A 405 -25.69 -27.95 -25.69
C HIS A 405 -25.79 -29.48 -25.72
N MET A 406 -26.69 -30.07 -24.91
CA MET A 406 -26.94 -31.51 -24.91
C MET A 406 -27.45 -31.99 -26.27
N ASN A 407 -28.38 -31.26 -26.89
CA ASN A 407 -28.90 -31.60 -28.22
C ASN A 407 -27.85 -31.46 -29.32
N ALA A 408 -26.98 -30.45 -29.23
CA ALA A 408 -25.86 -30.28 -30.16
C ALA A 408 -24.83 -31.42 -30.03
N SER A 409 -24.52 -31.82 -28.79
CA SER A 409 -23.66 -32.98 -28.49
C SER A 409 -24.25 -34.29 -29.01
N MET A 410 -25.55 -34.54 -28.76
CA MET A 410 -26.27 -35.69 -29.30
C MET A 410 -26.34 -35.70 -30.83
N GLY A 411 -26.32 -34.52 -31.46
CA GLY A 411 -26.28 -34.36 -32.91
C GLY A 411 -24.89 -34.43 -33.52
N ASP A 412 -23.84 -34.80 -32.76
CA ASP A 412 -22.43 -34.79 -33.18
C ASP A 412 -21.94 -33.40 -33.69
N LEU A 413 -22.62 -32.32 -33.32
CA LEU A 413 -22.28 -30.93 -33.68
C LEU A 413 -21.24 -30.34 -32.72
N GLU A 414 -20.32 -31.18 -32.23
CA GLU A 414 -19.23 -30.74 -31.36
C GLU A 414 -18.05 -30.24 -32.18
N VAL A 415 -17.58 -29.03 -31.86
CA VAL A 415 -16.32 -28.53 -32.40
C VAL A 415 -15.19 -29.34 -31.77
N LYS A 416 -14.77 -30.42 -32.43
CA LYS A 416 -13.53 -31.13 -32.10
C LYS A 416 -12.38 -30.15 -32.28
N GLY A 417 -11.89 -29.58 -31.19
CA GLY A 417 -10.70 -28.75 -31.20
C GLY A 417 -9.58 -29.51 -31.91
N LYS A 418 -8.95 -28.89 -32.91
CA LYS A 418 -7.77 -29.47 -33.56
C LYS A 418 -6.72 -29.75 -32.48
N ARG A 419 -6.60 -31.00 -32.04
CA ARG A 419 -5.44 -31.47 -31.27
C ARG A 419 -4.23 -31.32 -32.19
N GLY A 420 -3.48 -30.23 -32.02
CA GLY A 420 -2.11 -30.14 -32.51
C GLY A 420 -1.31 -31.29 -31.92
N ALA A 421 -0.65 -32.06 -32.78
CA ALA A 421 0.24 -33.14 -32.37
C ALA A 421 1.39 -32.60 -31.52
N GLY A 422 1.52 -33.13 -30.30
CA GLY A 422 2.61 -32.80 -29.38
C GLY A 422 2.34 -33.24 -27.94
N HIS A 423 2.59 -34.52 -27.65
CA HIS A 423 2.88 -35.14 -26.34
C HIS A 423 2.69 -34.30 -25.05
N ASN A 424 1.85 -34.75 -24.10
CA ASN A 424 2.25 -35.72 -23.06
C ASN A 424 1.07 -36.11 -22.15
N ASN A 425 1.15 -37.36 -21.71
CA ASN A 425 0.24 -38.07 -20.82
C ASN A 425 0.18 -37.45 -19.41
N MET A 426 -1.00 -37.04 -18.95
CA MET A 426 -1.39 -37.09 -17.53
C MET A 426 -2.91 -37.26 -17.43
N GLY A 427 -3.32 -38.36 -16.81
CA GLY A 427 -4.71 -38.63 -16.46
C GLY A 427 -5.22 -37.59 -15.47
N LEU A 428 -6.41 -37.06 -15.77
CA LEU A 428 -7.21 -36.33 -14.80
C LEU A 428 -8.25 -37.30 -14.25
N SER A 429 -8.05 -37.58 -12.97
CA SER A 429 -8.87 -38.37 -12.08
C SER A 429 -10.28 -37.82 -11.98
N ASP A 430 -11.21 -38.76 -12.01
CA ASP A 430 -12.59 -38.69 -11.56
C ASP A 430 -12.58 -38.44 -10.05
N ASP A 431 -12.88 -37.20 -9.61
CA ASP A 431 -13.07 -36.84 -8.21
C ASP A 431 -13.97 -35.60 -8.13
N LEU A 432 -15.29 -35.82 -8.21
CA LEU A 432 -16.29 -34.83 -7.79
C LEU A 432 -17.62 -35.50 -7.35
N PHE A 433 -17.50 -36.64 -6.67
CA PHE A 433 -18.56 -37.19 -5.83
C PHE A 433 -17.99 -37.45 -4.42
N GLY A 434 -18.49 -36.69 -3.44
CA GLY A 434 -18.11 -36.81 -2.04
C GLY A 434 -19.00 -35.95 -1.14
N GLU A 435 -20.06 -36.57 -0.64
CA GLU A 435 -20.98 -36.25 0.46
C GLU A 435 -20.68 -35.05 1.37
N SER A 436 -21.72 -34.25 1.65
CA SER A 436 -22.36 -34.15 2.98
C SER A 436 -23.37 -33.01 3.02
N VAL A 437 -24.65 -33.32 3.22
CA VAL A 437 -25.55 -32.81 4.29
C VAL A 437 -26.98 -33.23 3.92
N GLY A 438 -27.29 -34.51 4.14
CA GLY A 438 -28.67 -34.99 4.32
C GLY A 438 -28.96 -35.03 5.82
N ARG A 439 -29.67 -34.02 6.34
CA ARG A 439 -30.20 -34.05 7.71
C ARG A 439 -31.68 -34.43 7.63
N GLU A 440 -31.97 -35.67 8.00
CA GLU A 440 -33.34 -36.21 8.10
C GLU A 440 -34.20 -35.35 9.04
N LEU A 441 -35.35 -34.90 8.56
CA LEU A 441 -36.49 -34.49 9.39
C LEU A 441 -37.51 -35.64 9.35
N ARG A 442 -37.45 -36.51 10.36
CA ARG A 442 -38.50 -37.51 10.61
C ARG A 442 -39.78 -36.79 11.06
N SER A 443 -40.81 -36.89 10.23
CA SER A 443 -42.21 -36.65 10.61
C SER A 443 -42.67 -37.75 11.58
N ARG A 444 -43.18 -37.31 12.73
CA ARG A 444 -43.88 -38.15 13.70
C ARG A 444 -45.38 -38.03 13.41
N GLY A 445 -46.02 -39.13 13.04
CA GLY A 445 -47.46 -39.18 12.83
C GLY A 445 -48.01 -40.61 12.81
N GLY A 446 -48.70 -40.98 13.89
CA GLY A 446 -49.89 -41.84 13.88
C GLY A 446 -49.69 -43.35 13.80
N GLY A 447 -49.84 -44.02 14.95
CA GLY A 447 -49.97 -45.46 15.10
C GLY A 447 -49.94 -45.84 16.57
#